data_AF-A0AAE4D0C7-F1
#
_entry.id   AF-A0AAE4D0C7-F1
#
_cell.length_a   1.000
_cell.length_b   1.000
_cell.length_c   1.000
_cell.angle_alpha   90.00
_cell.angle_beta   90.00
_cell.angle_gamma   90.00
#
_symmetry.space_group_name_H-M   'P 1'
#
loop_
_entity.id
_entity.type
_entity.pdbx_description
1 polymer ?
#
loop_
_entity_poly.entity_id
_entity_poly.type
_entity_poly.pdbx_seq_one_letter_code
_entity_poly.pdbx_strand_id
1 'polypeptide(L)'
;MIADSPDAMRETLTCAWCERPLAGVGLPYGASFRCPSCGTRTGAAPTLTLPPEEIAVARSRCAVAETLRRRAHRRIAQRIERMAPPGPVLDVRGDLDVTALGGRYAAIVFWQSLGRTAEPGTALEHAAALLKPAGLLTIAQPAAGLPALTERLRGGTGAPPQRVRIPQRTLVERLRALGLEVLHADGASGLGIGGLRAALLDGVVSVEARR
;
A
#
# COMPACT_ATOMS: atom_id res chain seq x y z
N MET A 1 4.49 45.29 23.76
CA MET A 1 4.57 43.97 24.41
C MET A 1 3.46 43.13 23.78
N ILE A 2 3.77 42.43 22.70
CA ILE A 2 2.81 41.62 21.94
C ILE A 2 2.76 40.27 22.67
N ALA A 3 1.60 39.91 23.18
CA ALA A 3 1.37 38.58 23.74
C ALA A 3 1.19 37.62 22.58
N ASP A 4 2.21 36.79 22.31
CA ASP A 4 2.08 35.63 21.44
C ASP A 4 1.05 34.67 22.07
N SER A 5 -0.07 34.48 21.39
CA SER A 5 -1.11 33.52 21.76
C SER A 5 -0.56 32.10 21.61
N PRO A 6 -0.74 31.19 22.60
CA PRO A 6 -0.32 29.78 22.49
C PRO A 6 -1.25 28.94 21.59
N ASP A 7 -2.03 29.55 20.70
CA ASP A 7 -2.77 28.89 19.61
C ASP A 7 -1.86 28.53 18.42
N ALA A 8 -0.59 28.20 18.70
CA ALA A 8 0.30 27.58 17.73
C ALA A 8 -0.26 26.20 17.36
N MET A 9 -1.02 26.17 16.25
CA MET A 9 -1.24 25.03 15.38
C MET A 9 -1.46 23.70 16.12
N ARG A 10 -2.66 23.51 16.67
CA ARG A 10 -3.25 22.15 16.60
C ARG A 10 -3.51 21.85 15.14
N GLU A 11 -2.46 21.46 14.41
CA GLU A 11 -2.62 20.81 13.12
C GLU A 11 -3.60 19.67 13.35
N THR A 12 -4.80 19.83 12.80
CA THR A 12 -5.82 18.79 12.88
C THR A 12 -5.34 17.70 11.96
N LEU A 13 -4.58 16.76 12.51
CA LEU A 13 -4.10 15.60 11.77
C LEU A 13 -5.32 14.91 11.16
N THR A 14 -5.31 14.66 9.85
CA THR A 14 -6.35 13.90 9.17
C THR A 14 -5.86 12.49 8.91
N CYS A 15 -6.79 11.55 8.82
CA CYS A 15 -6.44 10.21 8.39
C CYS A 15 -6.00 10.27 6.93
N ALA A 16 -4.75 9.97 6.62
CA ALA A 16 -4.25 9.92 5.24
C ALA A 16 -5.07 9.00 4.30
N TRP A 17 -5.88 8.08 4.85
CA TRP A 17 -6.73 7.21 4.05
C TRP A 17 -8.16 7.72 3.81
N CYS A 18 -8.85 8.15 4.86
CA CYS A 18 -10.27 8.53 4.77
C CYS A 18 -10.50 10.03 5.00
N GLU A 19 -9.43 10.81 5.13
CA GLU A 19 -9.37 12.27 5.30
C GLU A 19 -10.12 12.83 6.51
N ARG A 20 -10.75 11.97 7.32
CA ARG A 20 -11.45 12.37 8.54
C ARG A 20 -10.49 12.94 9.58
N PRO A 21 -10.90 13.99 10.33
CA PRO A 21 -10.12 14.55 11.42
C PRO A 21 -9.78 13.48 12.46
N LEU A 22 -8.52 13.43 12.86
CA LEU A 22 -8.03 12.64 13.99
C LEU A 22 -8.08 13.53 15.22
N ALA A 23 -9.19 13.46 15.95
CA ALA A 23 -9.36 14.28 17.14
C ALA A 23 -8.26 14.00 18.19
N GLY A 24 -7.48 15.03 18.53
CA GLY A 24 -6.75 15.12 19.79
C GLY A 24 -5.45 14.31 19.92
N VAL A 25 -4.78 13.92 18.85
CA VAL A 25 -3.59 13.04 18.94
C VAL A 25 -2.31 13.79 18.59
N GLY A 26 -1.63 14.34 19.59
CA GLY A 26 -0.19 14.60 19.47
C GLY A 26 0.52 13.25 19.42
N LEU A 27 0.97 12.81 18.26
CA LEU A 27 1.66 11.52 18.14
C LEU A 27 3.11 11.67 18.58
N PRO A 28 3.57 10.94 19.61
CA PRO A 28 4.99 10.84 19.87
C PRO A 28 5.70 10.22 18.67
N TYR A 29 6.92 10.68 18.40
CA TYR A 29 7.76 10.19 17.30
C TYR A 29 7.88 8.65 17.38
N GLY A 30 7.49 7.95 16.31
CA GLY A 30 7.52 6.48 16.22
C GLY A 30 6.26 5.74 16.67
N ALA A 31 5.20 6.41 17.14
CA ALA A 31 3.94 5.76 17.46
C ALA A 31 3.10 5.48 16.20
N SER A 32 2.46 4.29 16.14
CA SER A 32 1.45 3.98 15.13
C SER A 32 0.05 4.29 15.65
N PHE A 33 -0.69 5.12 14.94
CA PHE A 33 -2.08 5.47 15.23
C PHE A 33 -3.05 4.64 14.41
N ARG A 34 -4.19 4.23 14.98
CA ARG A 34 -5.28 3.56 14.26
C ARG A 34 -6.48 4.51 14.13
N CYS A 35 -6.89 4.83 12.91
CA CYS A 35 -8.08 5.64 12.67
C CYS A 35 -9.33 4.92 13.22
N PRO A 36 -10.11 5.54 14.13
CA PRO A 36 -11.32 4.94 14.66
C PRO A 36 -12.42 4.79 13.61
N SER A 37 -12.40 5.63 12.56
CA SER A 37 -13.43 5.61 11.52
C SER A 37 -13.22 4.53 10.46
N CYS A 38 -11.98 4.32 10.00
CA CYS A 38 -11.70 3.42 8.87
C CYS A 38 -10.74 2.27 9.23
N GLY A 39 -10.21 2.24 10.46
CA GLY A 39 -9.34 1.20 10.96
C GLY A 39 -7.89 1.24 10.46
N THR A 40 -7.57 2.18 9.55
CA THR A 40 -6.24 2.36 8.96
C THR A 40 -5.19 2.71 10.00
N ARG A 41 -4.02 2.07 9.91
CA ARG A 41 -2.87 2.43 10.75
C ARG A 41 -1.94 3.39 10.01
N THR A 42 -1.71 4.56 10.59
CA THR A 42 -0.73 5.56 10.16
C THR A 42 0.40 5.59 11.17
N GLY A 43 1.65 5.52 10.75
CA GLY A 43 2.78 5.63 11.66
C GLY A 43 4.02 6.11 10.92
N ALA A 44 4.86 6.88 11.60
CA ALA A 44 6.23 7.13 11.14
C ALA A 44 6.96 5.78 11.15
N ALA A 45 7.52 5.35 10.02
CA ALA A 45 8.33 4.15 10.03
C ALA A 45 9.54 4.37 10.96
N PRO A 46 9.85 3.43 11.87
CA PRO A 46 11.06 3.55 12.67
C PRO A 46 12.27 3.47 11.74
N THR A 47 13.18 4.43 11.86
CA THR A 47 14.54 4.32 11.32
C THR A 47 15.24 3.22 12.12
N LEU A 48 15.20 1.99 11.62
CA LEU A 48 15.94 0.89 12.23
C LEU A 48 17.39 0.95 11.75
N THR A 49 18.30 1.43 12.59
CA THR A 49 19.74 1.19 12.43
C THR A 49 20.02 -0.21 12.96
N LEU A 50 20.51 -1.11 12.11
CA LEU A 50 20.78 -2.50 12.50
C LEU A 50 22.27 -2.78 12.57
N PRO A 51 22.71 -3.65 13.50
CA PRO A 51 24.11 -4.03 13.62
C PRO A 51 24.61 -4.84 12.40
N PRO A 52 25.92 -4.82 12.10
CA PRO A 52 26.49 -5.41 10.88
C PRO A 52 26.23 -6.90 10.71
N GLU A 53 26.19 -7.69 11.79
CA GLU A 53 25.85 -9.12 11.73
C GLU A 53 24.41 -9.38 11.23
N GLU A 54 23.46 -8.51 11.57
CA GLU A 54 22.07 -8.62 11.12
C GLU A 54 21.92 -8.23 9.65
N ILE A 55 22.79 -7.35 9.14
CA ILE A 55 22.85 -6.99 7.71
C ILE A 55 23.24 -8.20 6.84
N ALA A 56 24.13 -9.07 7.33
CA ALA A 56 24.52 -10.29 6.60
C ALA A 56 23.38 -11.31 6.51
N VAL A 57 22.64 -11.52 7.62
CA VAL A 57 21.43 -12.37 7.65
C VAL A 57 20.29 -11.75 6.84
N ALA A 58 20.19 -10.42 6.79
CA ALA A 58 19.26 -9.71 5.92
C ALA A 58 19.52 -9.99 4.44
N ARG A 59 20.79 -10.01 4.02
CA ARG A 59 21.20 -10.24 2.62
C ARG A 59 20.84 -11.64 2.11
N SER A 60 20.94 -12.70 2.91
CA SER A 60 20.51 -14.04 2.47
C SER A 60 18.99 -14.15 2.34
N ARG A 61 18.22 -13.46 3.21
CA ARG A 61 16.76 -13.32 3.12
C ARG A 61 16.32 -12.50 1.89
N CYS A 62 17.18 -11.62 1.36
CA CYS A 62 16.91 -10.86 0.13
C CYS A 62 16.76 -11.73 -1.12
N ALA A 63 17.53 -12.82 -1.26
CA ALA A 63 17.46 -13.68 -2.46
C ALA A 63 16.12 -14.44 -2.55
N VAL A 64 15.64 -14.95 -1.41
CA VAL A 64 14.33 -15.59 -1.32
C VAL A 64 13.23 -14.54 -1.54
N ALA A 65 13.30 -13.39 -0.88
CA ALA A 65 12.32 -12.31 -1.04
C ALA A 65 12.24 -11.80 -2.50
N GLU A 66 13.36 -11.69 -3.20
CA GLU A 66 13.41 -11.29 -4.61
C GLU A 66 12.80 -12.37 -5.51
N THR A 67 13.05 -13.64 -5.23
CA THR A 67 12.41 -14.76 -5.96
C THR A 67 10.90 -14.74 -5.78
N LEU A 68 10.42 -14.50 -4.55
CA LEU A 68 9.00 -14.35 -4.24
C LEU A 68 8.40 -13.14 -4.96
N ARG A 69 9.08 -11.98 -4.94
CA ARG A 69 8.67 -10.78 -5.67
C ARG A 69 8.53 -11.05 -7.16
N ARG A 70 9.52 -11.68 -7.80
CA ARG A 70 9.48 -12.05 -9.23
C ARG A 70 8.32 -13.00 -9.54
N ARG A 71 8.06 -13.98 -8.68
CA ARG A 71 6.95 -14.92 -8.84
C ARG A 71 5.59 -14.22 -8.72
N ALA A 72 5.46 -13.29 -7.77
CA ALA A 72 4.25 -12.48 -7.62
C ALA A 72 4.01 -11.58 -8.85
N HIS A 73 5.05 -10.89 -9.33
CA HIS A 73 4.96 -10.07 -10.55
C HIS A 73 4.48 -10.89 -11.75
N ARG A 74 5.09 -12.07 -12.00
CA ARG A 74 4.70 -12.91 -13.13
C ARG A 74 3.24 -13.33 -13.06
N ARG A 75 2.76 -13.70 -11.88
CA ARG A 75 1.35 -14.12 -11.72
C ARG A 75 0.36 -13.00 -11.97
N ILE A 76 0.68 -11.78 -11.52
CA ILE A 76 -0.19 -10.64 -11.75
C ILE A 76 -0.12 -10.16 -13.19
N ALA A 77 1.06 -10.14 -13.80
CA ALA A 77 1.18 -9.89 -15.23
C ALA A 77 0.32 -10.87 -16.04
N GLN A 78 0.42 -12.17 -15.75
CA GLN A 78 -0.40 -13.21 -16.38
C GLN A 78 -1.90 -13.04 -16.12
N ARG A 79 -2.31 -12.51 -14.96
CA ARG A 79 -3.72 -12.22 -14.69
C ARG A 79 -4.20 -11.02 -15.47
N ILE A 80 -3.43 -9.94 -15.50
CA ILE A 80 -3.72 -8.73 -16.28
C ILE A 80 -3.86 -9.10 -17.75
N GLU A 81 -2.93 -9.88 -18.31
CA GLU A 81 -2.99 -10.35 -19.71
C GLU A 81 -4.28 -11.12 -20.02
N ARG A 82 -4.81 -11.89 -19.05
CA ARG A 82 -6.05 -12.65 -19.24
C ARG A 82 -7.33 -11.83 -19.04
N MET A 83 -7.30 -10.82 -18.17
CA MET A 83 -8.51 -10.18 -17.66
C MET A 83 -8.70 -8.75 -18.14
N ALA A 84 -7.60 -8.03 -18.39
CA ALA A 84 -7.67 -6.64 -18.82
C ALA A 84 -8.06 -6.55 -20.30
N PRO A 85 -8.85 -5.54 -20.69
CA PRO A 85 -9.13 -5.27 -22.09
C PRO A 85 -7.83 -4.87 -22.83
N PRO A 86 -7.81 -4.89 -24.18
CA PRO A 86 -6.65 -4.39 -24.92
C PRO A 86 -6.38 -2.91 -24.62
N GLY A 87 -5.13 -2.59 -24.29
CA GLY A 87 -4.71 -1.21 -24.04
C GLY A 87 -3.48 -1.09 -23.15
N PRO A 88 -3.10 0.15 -22.81
CA PRO A 88 -1.92 0.40 -22.01
C PRO A 88 -2.12 -0.06 -20.56
N VAL A 89 -1.07 -0.63 -19.97
CA VAL A 89 -1.00 -1.03 -18.57
C VAL A 89 -0.06 -0.10 -17.83
N LEU A 90 -0.52 0.48 -16.72
CA LEU A 90 0.28 1.36 -15.87
C LEU A 90 0.76 0.60 -14.63
N ASP A 91 2.07 0.51 -14.46
CA ASP A 91 2.71 -0.05 -13.26
C ASP A 91 3.18 1.08 -12.35
N VAL A 92 2.44 1.33 -11.26
CA VAL A 92 2.70 2.40 -10.30
C VAL A 92 3.68 1.89 -9.26
N ARG A 93 4.94 2.30 -9.37
CA ARG A 93 6.03 1.97 -8.45
C ARG A 93 6.59 3.22 -7.79
N GLY A 94 7.17 3.03 -6.60
CA GLY A 94 7.84 4.10 -5.88
C GLY A 94 6.88 5.21 -5.44
N ASP A 95 7.26 6.43 -5.75
CA ASP A 95 6.59 7.70 -5.44
C ASP A 95 5.90 8.32 -6.67
N LEU A 96 5.70 7.54 -7.74
CA LEU A 96 4.98 8.00 -8.92
C LEU A 96 3.62 8.59 -8.54
N ASP A 97 3.45 9.88 -8.82
CA ASP A 97 2.21 10.58 -8.59
C ASP A 97 1.22 10.26 -9.70
N VAL A 98 0.29 9.35 -9.40
CA VAL A 98 -0.77 8.95 -10.32
C VAL A 98 -1.69 10.12 -10.66
N THR A 99 -1.83 11.11 -9.77
CA THR A 99 -2.73 12.25 -9.98
C THR A 99 -2.26 13.18 -11.11
N ALA A 100 -0.94 13.24 -11.35
CA ALA A 100 -0.35 13.97 -12.47
C ALA A 100 -0.48 13.25 -13.83
N LEU A 101 -0.93 11.99 -13.83
CA LEU A 101 -1.05 11.19 -15.06
C LEU A 101 -2.40 11.43 -15.75
N GLY A 102 -2.33 11.55 -17.08
CA GLY A 102 -3.50 11.57 -17.96
C GLY A 102 -3.65 10.27 -18.76
N GLY A 103 -4.75 10.16 -19.52
CA GLY A 103 -5.00 9.06 -20.43
C GLY A 103 -6.02 8.03 -19.93
N ARG A 104 -6.07 6.86 -20.59
CA ARG A 104 -7.00 5.77 -20.27
C ARG A 104 -6.28 4.43 -20.31
N TYR A 105 -6.32 3.71 -19.19
CA TYR A 105 -5.56 2.46 -19.02
C TYR A 105 -6.46 1.24 -19.00
N ALA A 106 -5.99 0.17 -19.66
CA ALA A 106 -6.61 -1.14 -19.58
C ALA A 106 -6.41 -1.78 -18.20
N ALA A 107 -5.24 -1.54 -17.59
CA ALA A 107 -4.99 -1.92 -16.22
C ALA A 107 -4.07 -0.93 -15.50
N ILE A 108 -4.26 -0.79 -14.19
CA ILE A 108 -3.39 -0.02 -13.30
C ILE A 108 -3.00 -0.92 -12.14
N VAL A 109 -1.70 -0.97 -11.82
CA VAL A 109 -1.14 -1.83 -10.78
C VAL A 109 -0.42 -1.00 -9.74
N PHE A 110 -0.90 -1.00 -8.49
CA PHE A 110 -0.18 -0.42 -7.36
C PHE A 110 0.70 -1.47 -6.71
N TRP A 111 2.00 -1.38 -6.99
CA TRP A 111 2.96 -2.33 -6.46
C TRP A 111 3.62 -1.84 -5.19
N GLN A 112 2.97 -2.12 -4.05
CA GLN A 112 3.37 -1.66 -2.71
C GLN A 112 3.47 -0.12 -2.60
N SER A 113 3.00 0.61 -3.60
CA SER A 113 3.14 2.06 -3.75
C SER A 113 1.98 2.81 -3.12
N LEU A 114 0.76 2.24 -3.10
CA LEU A 114 -0.41 2.93 -2.57
C LEU A 114 -0.22 3.36 -1.11
N GLY A 115 0.36 2.50 -0.25
CA GLY A 115 0.62 2.87 1.15
C GLY A 115 1.76 3.88 1.35
N ARG A 116 2.43 4.30 0.28
CA ARG A 116 3.58 5.21 0.29
C ARG A 116 3.23 6.60 -0.24
N THR A 117 2.12 6.73 -0.96
CA THR A 117 1.63 8.03 -1.41
C THR A 117 1.21 8.89 -0.21
N ALA A 118 1.27 10.20 -0.37
CA ALA A 118 0.81 11.12 0.67
C ALA A 118 -0.71 11.00 0.88
N GLU A 119 -1.45 10.87 -0.23
CA GLU A 119 -2.91 10.83 -0.26
C GLU A 119 -3.38 9.55 -0.99
N PRO A 120 -3.32 8.38 -0.33
CA PRO A 120 -3.71 7.11 -0.94
C PRO A 120 -5.18 7.04 -1.36
N GLY A 121 -6.07 7.76 -0.67
CA GLY A 121 -7.48 7.90 -1.06
C GLY A 121 -7.60 8.55 -2.44
N THR A 122 -7.11 9.77 -2.58
CA THR A 122 -7.08 10.54 -3.83
C THR A 122 -6.38 9.79 -4.97
N ALA A 123 -5.23 9.17 -4.70
CA ALA A 123 -4.51 8.39 -5.71
C ALA A 123 -5.34 7.19 -6.22
N LEU A 124 -6.11 6.55 -5.34
CA LEU A 124 -7.00 5.45 -5.70
C LEU A 124 -8.19 5.93 -6.54
N GLU A 125 -8.79 7.05 -6.17
CA GLU A 125 -9.90 7.67 -6.92
C GLU A 125 -9.49 8.05 -8.33
N HIS A 126 -8.34 8.72 -8.45
CA HIS A 126 -7.81 9.13 -9.75
C HIS A 126 -7.46 7.93 -10.61
N ALA A 127 -6.83 6.89 -10.03
CA ALA A 127 -6.59 5.64 -10.74
C ALA A 127 -7.88 5.01 -11.26
N ALA A 128 -8.93 4.93 -10.44
CA ALA A 128 -10.24 4.42 -10.86
C ALA A 128 -10.83 5.25 -12.02
N ALA A 129 -10.66 6.58 -11.99
CA ALA A 129 -11.10 7.47 -13.06
C ALA A 129 -10.34 7.25 -14.38
N LEU A 130 -9.06 6.89 -14.32
CA LEU A 130 -8.21 6.62 -15.48
C LEU A 130 -8.46 5.24 -16.15
N LEU A 131 -9.19 4.33 -15.52
CA LEU A 131 -9.47 3.01 -16.12
C LEU A 131 -10.42 3.11 -17.32
N LYS A 132 -10.15 2.33 -18.36
CA LYS A 132 -11.13 2.06 -19.43
C LYS A 132 -12.35 1.29 -18.87
N PRO A 133 -13.50 1.26 -19.57
CA PRO A 133 -14.56 0.30 -19.27
C PRO A 133 -14.00 -1.12 -19.24
N ALA A 134 -14.41 -1.94 -18.26
CA ALA A 134 -13.84 -3.25 -17.97
C ALA A 134 -12.35 -3.26 -17.58
N GLY A 135 -11.75 -2.09 -17.34
CA GLY A 135 -10.36 -1.95 -16.95
C GLY A 135 -10.10 -2.54 -15.56
N LEU A 136 -8.89 -3.06 -15.36
CA LEU A 136 -8.50 -3.77 -14.15
C LEU A 136 -7.63 -2.91 -13.23
N LEU A 137 -8.01 -2.82 -11.96
CA LEU A 137 -7.20 -2.23 -10.91
C LEU A 137 -6.66 -3.32 -10.01
N THR A 138 -5.34 -3.43 -9.92
CA THR A 138 -4.67 -4.39 -9.03
C THR A 138 -3.87 -3.64 -7.97
N ILE A 139 -4.13 -3.93 -6.71
CA ILE A 139 -3.41 -3.34 -5.59
C ILE A 139 -2.76 -4.49 -4.85
N ALA A 140 -1.43 -4.50 -4.78
CA ALA A 140 -0.79 -5.51 -3.99
C ALA A 140 0.24 -4.97 -3.02
N GLN A 141 0.17 -5.58 -1.85
CA GLN A 141 0.88 -5.18 -0.66
C GLN A 141 1.69 -6.38 -0.17
N PRO A 142 2.87 -6.16 0.42
CA PRO A 142 3.59 -7.27 1.02
C PRO A 142 2.71 -7.91 2.11
N ALA A 143 2.63 -9.24 2.11
CA ALA A 143 2.05 -9.97 3.23
C ALA A 143 2.88 -9.65 4.50
N ALA A 144 2.24 -9.68 5.67
CA ALA A 144 2.99 -9.56 6.92
C ALA A 144 4.00 -10.71 7.01
N GLY A 145 5.30 -10.39 7.16
CA GLY A 145 6.35 -11.42 7.22
C GLY A 145 7.68 -10.99 6.61
N LEU A 146 8.49 -11.98 6.20
CA LEU A 146 9.86 -11.81 5.69
C LEU A 146 10.00 -10.72 4.61
N PRO A 147 9.13 -10.60 3.58
CA PRO A 147 9.27 -9.54 2.57
C PRO A 147 9.13 -8.12 3.13
N ALA A 148 8.21 -7.92 4.09
CA ALA A 148 8.04 -6.64 4.79
C ALA A 148 9.23 -6.33 5.72
N LEU A 149 9.85 -7.38 6.28
CA LEU A 149 11.10 -7.25 7.03
C LEU A 149 12.23 -6.84 6.08
N THR A 150 12.44 -7.56 4.97
CA THR A 150 13.51 -7.28 4.00
C THR A 150 13.47 -5.85 3.46
N GLU A 151 12.29 -5.28 3.22
CA GLU A 151 12.18 -3.90 2.74
C GLU A 151 12.52 -2.86 3.83
N ARG A 152 12.25 -3.17 5.09
CA ARG A 152 12.75 -2.38 6.23
C ARG A 152 14.27 -2.50 6.37
N LEU A 153 14.81 -3.70 6.12
CA LEU A 153 16.25 -4.00 6.18
C LEU A 153 17.02 -3.37 5.01
N ARG A 154 16.38 -3.23 3.84
CA ARG A 154 16.93 -2.62 2.62
C ARG A 154 16.82 -1.08 2.64
N GLY A 155 16.57 -0.47 3.81
CA GLY A 155 16.62 0.98 4.03
C GLY A 155 18.01 1.58 3.78
N GLY A 156 18.48 1.50 2.54
CA GLY A 156 19.47 2.41 1.99
C GLY A 156 18.73 3.66 1.54
N THR A 157 19.03 4.77 2.21
CA THR A 157 18.86 6.17 1.76
C THR A 157 18.17 6.35 0.40
N GLY A 158 16.85 6.56 0.37
CA GLY A 158 16.20 7.18 -0.79
C GLY A 158 14.71 6.89 -1.00
N ALA A 159 14.15 5.79 -0.52
CA ALA A 159 12.75 5.46 -0.77
C ALA A 159 11.86 5.92 0.40
N PRO A 160 10.79 6.72 0.19
CA PRO A 160 9.93 7.17 1.28
C PRO A 160 9.30 5.96 1.99
N PRO A 161 9.33 5.91 3.33
CA PRO A 161 8.80 4.79 4.08
C PRO A 161 7.30 4.60 3.84
N GLN A 162 6.80 3.39 4.07
CA GLN A 162 5.37 3.12 4.07
C GLN A 162 4.69 4.03 5.11
N ARG A 163 3.88 4.97 4.63
CA ARG A 163 3.18 5.97 5.46
C ARG A 163 1.92 5.38 6.08
N VAL A 164 1.25 4.50 5.33
CA VAL A 164 -0.08 4.00 5.65
C VAL A 164 -0.18 2.50 5.42
N ARG A 165 -0.71 1.78 6.41
CA ARG A 165 -1.16 0.39 6.25
C ARG A 165 -2.69 0.36 6.19
N ILE A 166 -3.19 0.06 5.00
CA ILE A 166 -4.62 0.02 4.67
C ILE A 166 -5.15 -1.40 4.95
N PRO A 167 -6.13 -1.58 5.84
CA PRO A 167 -6.76 -2.87 6.03
C PRO A 167 -7.48 -3.30 4.75
N GLN A 168 -7.38 -4.59 4.39
CA GLN A 168 -8.01 -5.13 3.19
C GLN A 168 -9.53 -4.84 3.14
N ARG A 169 -10.23 -4.97 4.28
CA ARG A 169 -11.66 -4.65 4.37
C ARG A 169 -11.93 -3.21 3.96
N THR A 170 -11.18 -2.26 4.51
CA THR A 170 -11.31 -0.83 4.20
C THR A 170 -11.00 -0.55 2.73
N LEU A 171 -10.02 -1.25 2.16
CA LEU A 171 -9.69 -1.15 0.74
C LEU A 171 -10.85 -1.64 -0.15
N VAL A 172 -11.40 -2.81 0.15
CA VAL A 172 -12.54 -3.41 -0.57
C VAL A 172 -13.78 -2.52 -0.48
N GLU A 173 -14.09 -1.99 0.70
CA GLU A 173 -15.21 -1.05 0.89
C GLU A 173 -15.02 0.22 0.04
N ARG A 174 -13.82 0.79 0.00
CA ARG A 174 -13.53 1.98 -0.82
C ARG A 174 -13.63 1.67 -2.32
N LEU A 175 -13.08 0.55 -2.79
CA LEU A 175 -13.18 0.15 -4.20
C LEU A 175 -14.64 0.02 -4.66
N ARG A 176 -15.49 -0.59 -3.83
CA ARG A 176 -16.93 -0.70 -4.11
C ARG A 176 -17.62 0.67 -4.11
N ALA A 177 -17.25 1.57 -3.20
CA ALA A 177 -17.79 2.93 -3.18
C ALA A 177 -17.42 3.74 -4.43
N LEU A 178 -16.31 3.38 -5.11
CA LEU A 178 -15.91 3.94 -6.41
C LEU A 178 -16.62 3.29 -7.61
N GLY A 179 -17.56 2.39 -7.36
CA GLY A 179 -18.30 1.66 -8.40
C GLY A 179 -17.50 0.51 -9.03
N LEU A 180 -16.37 0.11 -8.43
CA LEU A 180 -15.58 -1.01 -8.93
C LEU A 180 -16.09 -2.35 -8.37
N GLU A 181 -16.19 -3.34 -9.25
CA GLU A 181 -16.48 -4.73 -8.90
C GLU A 181 -15.22 -5.41 -8.38
N VAL A 182 -15.19 -5.82 -7.11
CA VAL A 182 -14.05 -6.54 -6.53
C VAL A 182 -14.10 -8.00 -6.97
N LEU A 183 -13.16 -8.40 -7.83
CA LEU A 183 -13.07 -9.74 -8.40
C LEU A 183 -12.30 -10.71 -7.49
N HIS A 184 -11.25 -10.21 -6.85
CA HIS A 184 -10.37 -11.02 -6.00
C HIS A 184 -9.86 -10.19 -4.83
N ALA A 185 -9.78 -10.79 -3.65
CA ALA A 185 -9.14 -10.16 -2.49
C ALA A 185 -8.51 -11.24 -1.61
N ASP A 186 -7.18 -11.32 -1.59
CA ASP A 186 -6.45 -12.29 -0.79
C ASP A 186 -6.72 -12.05 0.70
N GLY A 187 -7.37 -12.99 1.39
CA GLY A 187 -7.68 -12.85 2.81
C GLY A 187 -6.45 -13.05 3.70
N ALA A 188 -5.99 -11.99 4.36
CA ALA A 188 -5.01 -12.14 5.46
C ALA A 188 -5.62 -12.72 6.75
N SER A 189 -6.94 -12.94 6.79
CA SER A 189 -7.70 -13.36 7.98
C SER A 189 -8.00 -14.87 8.05
N GLY A 190 -7.58 -15.64 7.04
CA GLY A 190 -7.73 -17.09 7.06
C GLY A 190 -6.60 -17.74 7.86
N LEU A 191 -6.82 -17.97 9.16
CA LEU A 191 -6.07 -18.94 9.98
C LEU A 191 -6.30 -20.41 9.52
N GLY A 192 -6.54 -20.62 8.23
CA GLY A 192 -6.46 -21.92 7.60
C GLY A 192 -5.03 -22.15 7.11
N ILE A 193 -4.53 -23.38 7.26
CA ILE A 193 -3.18 -23.80 6.86
C ILE A 193 -2.87 -23.42 5.39
N GLY A 194 -3.89 -23.30 4.54
CA GLY A 194 -3.78 -22.83 3.15
C GLY A 194 -3.55 -21.32 2.96
N GLY A 195 -4.16 -20.46 3.79
CA GLY A 195 -3.98 -19.00 3.72
C GLY A 195 -2.63 -18.54 4.25
N LEU A 196 -2.15 -19.20 5.32
CA LEU A 196 -0.79 -19.00 5.83
C LEU A 196 0.25 -19.44 4.81
N ARG A 197 0.04 -20.58 4.13
CA ARG A 197 0.92 -21.06 3.06
C ARG A 197 0.94 -20.12 1.86
N ALA A 198 -0.18 -19.59 1.40
CA ALA A 198 -0.18 -18.60 0.33
C ALA A 198 0.55 -17.33 0.73
N ALA A 199 0.29 -16.77 1.93
CA ALA A 199 0.99 -15.59 2.42
C ALA A 199 2.50 -15.80 2.61
N LEU A 200 2.92 -16.99 3.08
CA LEU A 200 4.33 -17.36 3.28
C LEU A 200 5.06 -17.73 1.98
N LEU A 201 4.38 -18.39 1.03
CA LEU A 201 4.98 -18.91 -0.22
C LEU A 201 4.86 -17.95 -1.39
N ASP A 202 3.96 -16.95 -1.30
CA ASP A 202 3.72 -15.99 -2.38
C ASP A 202 4.02 -14.54 -1.98
N GLY A 203 4.15 -14.24 -0.69
CA GLY A 203 4.73 -13.01 -0.15
C GLY A 203 3.94 -11.72 -0.38
N VAL A 204 2.83 -11.76 -1.10
CA VAL A 204 2.03 -10.61 -1.51
C VAL A 204 0.55 -10.90 -1.32
N VAL A 205 -0.15 -9.96 -0.70
CA VAL A 205 -1.62 -9.91 -0.62
C VAL A 205 -2.10 -8.95 -1.70
N SER A 206 -3.00 -9.40 -2.56
CA SER A 206 -3.55 -8.61 -3.65
C SER A 206 -5.07 -8.40 -3.52
N VAL A 207 -5.53 -7.24 -3.97
CA VAL A 207 -6.94 -6.94 -4.21
C VAL A 207 -7.06 -6.50 -5.67
N GLU A 208 -7.97 -7.14 -6.40
CA GLU A 208 -8.22 -6.89 -7.82
C GLU A 208 -9.68 -6.43 -7.99
N ALA A 209 -9.88 -5.33 -8.70
CA ALA A 209 -11.19 -4.77 -8.97
C ALA A 209 -11.33 -4.36 -10.44
N ARG A 210 -12.55 -4.41 -10.97
CA ARG A 210 -12.86 -4.07 -12.35
C ARG A 210 -13.82 -2.89 -12.42
N ARG A 211 -13.62 -2.02 -13.40
CA ARG A 211 -14.51 -0.89 -13.70
C ARG A 211 -15.71 -1.29 -14.55
#